data_AF-L9YAY0-F1
#
_entry.id   AF-L9YAY0-F1
#
_cell.length_a   1.000
_cell.length_b   1.000
_cell.length_c   1.000
_cell.angle_alpha   90.00
_cell.angle_beta   90.00
_cell.angle_gamma   90.00
#
_symmetry.space_group_name_H-M   'P 1'
#
loop_
_entity.id
_entity.type
_entity.pdbx_description
1 polymer ?
#
loop_
_entity_poly.entity_id
_entity_poly.type
_entity_poly.pdbx_seq_one_letter_code
_entity_poly.pdbx_strand_id
1 'polypeptide(L)'
;MIPTMTEYTFVSDADCYDTALTGLEPPARRVASEALPPRSRSVPAALCTAAGAVAAEANRVTDESTDDIVASVVRVVVPLEGYVDIRRELVNTERYDATAEKRDAALLAGDYLHAAAYAAVDEAPIPDRRALELYRILTTGSTTLSHDFCEDAESDDRSADSAATLAGIAAKLGATALGATTDTRAAMETYGRSLGGALSARSPSSSRRPIDDACELTVQILSGDDQPSDRRGRTAYKLGDGTSASSSAAIVSESVEQHLERARNALERLEAVTNPELTPAGERSRPSLERLERATRVPFTER
;
A
#
# COMPACT_ATOMS: atom_id res chain seq x y z
N MET A 1 30.01 -32.75 19.44
CA MET A 1 29.93 -31.28 19.41
C MET A 1 28.71 -30.95 18.56
N ILE A 2 27.59 -30.65 19.20
CA ILE A 2 26.29 -30.43 18.55
C ILE A 2 26.18 -28.93 18.30
N PRO A 3 25.90 -28.44 17.07
CA PRO A 3 25.64 -27.03 16.85
C PRO A 3 24.27 -26.69 17.43
N THR A 4 24.25 -25.73 18.35
CA THR A 4 23.05 -25.07 18.86
C THR A 4 22.33 -24.36 17.71
N MET A 5 21.10 -24.78 17.40
CA MET A 5 20.17 -23.98 16.60
C MET A 5 19.86 -22.70 17.35
N THR A 6 20.22 -21.56 16.78
CA THR A 6 19.70 -20.27 17.19
C THR A 6 18.25 -20.22 16.71
N GLU A 7 17.29 -20.44 17.61
CA GLU A 7 15.88 -20.16 17.36
C GLU A 7 15.73 -18.65 17.11
N TYR A 8 15.59 -18.28 15.84
CA TYR A 8 15.07 -16.96 15.46
C TYR A 8 13.59 -16.93 15.84
N THR A 9 13.27 -16.38 17.01
CA THR A 9 11.89 -16.00 17.35
C THR A 9 11.43 -14.93 16.38
N PHE A 10 10.63 -15.33 15.40
CA PHE A 10 9.83 -14.45 14.57
C PHE A 10 8.81 -13.77 15.49
N VAL A 11 9.08 -12.54 15.93
CA VAL A 11 8.06 -11.72 16.59
C VAL A 11 6.97 -11.50 15.56
N SER A 12 5.75 -11.94 15.86
CA SER A 12 4.63 -11.72 14.96
C SER A 12 4.35 -10.22 14.90
N ASP A 13 4.32 -9.63 13.70
CA ASP A 13 4.02 -8.21 13.50
C ASP A 13 2.67 -7.77 14.10
N ALA A 14 1.77 -8.71 14.38
CA ALA A 14 0.53 -8.47 15.11
C ALA A 14 0.78 -7.88 16.51
N ASP A 15 1.88 -8.26 17.17
CA ASP A 15 2.20 -7.86 18.55
C ASP A 15 2.60 -6.36 18.63
N CYS A 16 3.17 -5.79 17.56
CA CYS A 16 3.61 -4.39 17.51
C CYS A 16 2.46 -3.39 17.53
N TYR A 17 1.30 -3.74 16.96
CA TYR A 17 0.14 -2.85 16.92
C TYR A 17 -0.85 -3.14 18.05
N ASP A 18 -0.87 -4.35 18.61
CA ASP A 18 -1.79 -4.73 19.69
C ASP A 18 -1.56 -3.89 20.97
N THR A 19 -0.30 -3.54 21.26
CA THR A 19 0.04 -2.65 22.38
C THR A 19 -0.46 -1.22 22.14
N ALA A 20 -0.35 -0.71 20.92
CA ALA A 20 -0.82 0.64 20.58
C ALA A 20 -2.34 0.75 20.74
N LEU A 21 -3.08 -0.29 20.31
CA LEU A 21 -4.53 -0.35 20.31
C LEU A 21 -5.19 -0.42 21.70
N THR A 22 -4.40 -0.57 22.78
CA THR A 22 -4.89 -0.65 24.16
C THR A 22 -5.67 0.59 24.62
N GLY A 23 -5.42 1.76 24.02
CA GLY A 23 -6.13 3.01 24.31
C GLY A 23 -7.55 3.10 23.74
N LEU A 24 -7.97 2.17 22.86
CA LEU A 24 -9.30 2.17 22.26
C LEU A 24 -10.31 1.33 23.06
N GLU A 25 -11.56 1.78 23.08
CA GLU A 25 -12.69 0.99 23.56
C GLU A 25 -12.84 -0.32 22.75
N PRO A 26 -13.30 -1.43 23.36
CA PRO A 26 -13.27 -2.75 22.72
C PRO A 26 -13.89 -2.84 21.31
N PRO A 27 -15.03 -2.18 21.01
CA PRO A 27 -15.61 -2.19 19.67
C PRO A 27 -14.71 -1.51 18.62
N ALA A 28 -14.17 -0.33 18.93
CA ALA A 28 -13.28 0.41 18.02
C ALA A 28 -11.94 -0.30 17.87
N ARG A 29 -11.42 -0.88 18.96
CA ARG A 29 -10.20 -1.68 18.96
C ARG A 29 -10.29 -2.85 17.98
N ARG A 30 -11.40 -3.58 18.01
CA ARG A 30 -11.63 -4.70 17.09
C ARG A 30 -11.64 -4.24 15.64
N VAL A 31 -12.37 -3.17 15.33
CA VAL A 31 -12.43 -2.63 13.96
C VAL A 31 -11.04 -2.19 13.50
N ALA A 32 -10.28 -1.48 14.34
CA ALA A 32 -8.91 -1.08 14.02
C ALA A 32 -8.00 -2.30 13.76
N SER A 33 -8.04 -3.32 14.63
CA SER A 33 -7.22 -4.53 14.47
C SER A 33 -7.57 -5.32 13.20
N GLU A 34 -8.86 -5.40 12.83
CA GLU A 34 -9.31 -6.09 11.62
C GLU A 34 -8.91 -5.33 10.34
N ALA A 35 -8.73 -4.02 10.42
CA ALA A 35 -8.36 -3.17 9.30
C ALA A 35 -6.85 -3.11 9.04
N LEU A 36 -6.01 -3.60 9.95
CA LEU A 36 -4.57 -3.62 9.75
C LEU A 36 -4.17 -4.86 8.93
N PRO A 37 -3.67 -4.69 7.69
CA PRO A 37 -3.24 -5.82 6.90
C PRO A 37 -1.93 -6.40 7.46
N PRO A 38 -1.71 -7.73 7.34
CA PRO A 38 -0.40 -8.29 7.58
C PRO A 38 0.59 -7.72 6.55
N ARG A 39 1.84 -7.46 6.96
CA ARG A 39 2.86 -6.86 6.08
C ARG A 39 3.06 -7.60 4.76
N SER A 40 2.95 -8.93 4.79
CA SER A 40 3.04 -9.79 3.60
C SER A 40 1.95 -9.55 2.55
N ARG A 41 0.92 -8.75 2.87
CA ARG A 41 -0.20 -8.43 1.98
C ARG A 41 -0.37 -6.93 1.72
N SER A 42 0.36 -6.07 2.44
CA SER A 42 0.30 -4.62 2.27
C SER A 42 1.13 -4.17 1.08
N VAL A 43 0.47 -3.92 -0.05
CA VAL A 43 1.11 -3.32 -1.23
C VAL A 43 1.70 -1.94 -0.92
N PRO A 44 1.01 -1.04 -0.17
CA PRO A 44 1.61 0.23 0.25
C PRO A 44 2.90 0.05 1.07
N ALA A 45 2.94 -0.87 2.03
CA ALA A 45 4.16 -1.12 2.81
C ALA A 45 5.31 -1.69 1.95
N ALA A 46 4.99 -2.60 1.03
CA ALA A 46 5.97 -3.13 0.09
C ALA A 46 6.53 -2.04 -0.85
N LEU A 47 5.67 -1.16 -1.37
CA LEU A 47 6.08 0.01 -2.16
C LEU A 47 6.94 0.99 -1.36
N CYS A 48 6.58 1.24 -0.10
CA CYS A 48 7.38 2.06 0.80
C CYS A 48 8.80 1.50 0.95
N THR A 49 8.88 0.19 1.20
CA THR A 49 10.15 -0.53 1.34
C THR A 49 10.98 -0.47 0.06
N ALA A 50 10.38 -0.80 -1.09
CA ALA A 50 11.04 -0.78 -2.39
C ALA A 50 11.54 0.63 -2.77
N ALA A 51 10.73 1.66 -2.55
CA ALA A 51 11.12 3.04 -2.81
C ALA A 51 12.24 3.51 -1.87
N GLY A 52 12.24 3.03 -0.62
CA GLY A 52 13.36 3.21 0.31
C GLY A 52 14.64 2.57 -0.22
N ALA A 53 14.59 1.31 -0.66
CA ALA A 53 15.75 0.61 -1.22
C ALA A 53 16.32 1.32 -2.47
N VAL A 54 15.46 1.83 -3.36
CA VAL A 54 15.89 2.64 -4.52
C VAL A 54 16.62 3.91 -4.08
N ALA A 55 16.14 4.58 -3.03
CA ALA A 55 16.78 5.77 -2.49
C ALA A 55 18.13 5.45 -1.80
N ALA A 56 18.20 4.35 -1.06
CA ALA A 56 19.42 3.85 -0.43
C ALA A 56 20.51 3.56 -1.47
N GLU A 57 20.16 2.85 -2.55
CA GLU A 57 21.07 2.52 -3.63
C GLU A 57 21.57 3.78 -4.35
N ALA A 58 20.67 4.71 -4.67
CA ALA A 58 21.04 5.97 -5.31
C ALA A 58 22.03 6.79 -4.45
N ASN A 59 21.91 6.70 -3.12
CA ASN A 59 22.80 7.36 -2.18
C ASN A 59 24.04 6.52 -1.80
N ARG A 60 24.14 5.27 -2.27
CA ARG A 60 25.19 4.29 -1.93
C ARG A 60 25.31 4.05 -0.42
N VAL A 61 24.17 4.00 0.27
CA VAL A 61 24.08 3.76 1.71
C VAL A 61 23.39 2.42 1.95
N THR A 62 24.15 1.38 2.30
CA THR A 62 23.63 0.08 2.70
C THR A 62 24.19 -0.26 4.08
N ASP A 63 23.43 0.04 5.12
CA ASP A 63 23.79 -0.24 6.51
C ASP A 63 22.52 -0.61 7.30
N GLU A 64 22.68 -1.27 8.45
CA GLU A 64 21.60 -1.69 9.36
C GLU A 64 20.67 -0.52 9.74
N SER A 65 21.22 0.70 9.80
CA SER A 65 20.46 1.94 9.99
C SER A 65 19.43 2.24 8.90
N THR A 66 19.64 1.79 7.66
CA THR A 66 18.69 1.99 6.55
C THR A 66 17.45 1.12 6.76
N ASP A 67 17.64 -0.12 7.18
CA ASP A 67 16.55 -1.08 7.43
C ASP A 67 15.68 -0.62 8.60
N ASP A 68 16.29 -0.08 9.67
CA ASP A 68 15.56 0.50 10.81
C ASP A 68 14.70 1.71 10.41
N ILE A 69 15.22 2.58 9.55
CA ILE A 69 14.48 3.74 9.02
C ILE A 69 13.29 3.26 8.19
N VAL A 70 13.50 2.30 7.28
CA VAL A 70 12.43 1.77 6.42
C VAL A 70 11.37 1.06 7.26
N ALA A 71 11.77 0.22 8.21
CA ALA A 71 10.86 -0.45 9.13
C ALA A 71 10.01 0.56 9.92
N SER A 72 10.61 1.68 10.36
CA SER A 72 9.91 2.76 11.06
C SER A 72 8.91 3.48 10.17
N VAL A 73 9.23 3.71 8.89
CA VAL A 73 8.31 4.37 7.94
C VAL A 73 7.18 3.42 7.54
N VAL A 74 7.43 2.11 7.46
CA VAL A 74 6.35 1.12 7.30
C VAL A 74 5.37 1.17 8.48
N ARG A 75 5.83 1.46 9.71
CA ARG A 75 4.94 1.69 10.87
C ARG A 75 4.04 2.92 10.72
N VAL A 76 4.37 3.87 9.85
CA VAL A 76 3.50 5.00 9.45
C VAL A 76 2.46 4.55 8.41
N VAL A 77 2.90 3.78 7.41
CA VAL A 77 2.06 3.39 6.25
C VAL A 77 0.94 2.43 6.64
N VAL A 78 1.21 1.44 7.48
CA VAL A 78 0.24 0.38 7.82
C VAL A 78 -1.00 0.94 8.54
N PRO A 79 -0.89 1.80 9.57
CA PRO A 79 -2.06 2.47 10.14
C PRO A 79 -2.80 3.37 9.14
N LEU A 80 -2.07 4.05 8.24
CA LEU A 80 -2.70 4.87 7.21
C LEU A 80 -3.52 4.03 6.23
N GLU A 81 -3.03 2.83 5.87
CA GLU A 81 -3.76 1.87 5.05
C GLU A 81 -5.05 1.41 5.73
N GLY A 82 -4.98 1.00 7.00
CA GLY A 82 -6.17 0.61 7.75
C GLY A 82 -7.19 1.76 7.91
N TYR A 83 -6.72 3.00 8.06
CA TYR A 83 -7.58 4.18 8.00
C TYR A 83 -8.30 4.31 6.65
N VAL A 84 -7.58 4.18 5.54
CA VAL A 84 -8.14 4.27 4.19
C VAL A 84 -9.18 3.17 3.95
N ASP A 85 -8.88 1.94 4.37
CA ASP A 85 -9.79 0.81 4.22
C ASP A 85 -11.10 1.02 4.98
N ILE A 86 -11.02 1.45 6.25
CA ILE A 86 -12.21 1.78 7.06
C ILE A 86 -13.04 2.88 6.40
N ARG A 87 -12.39 3.97 5.94
CA ARG A 87 -13.08 5.12 5.33
C ARG A 87 -13.75 4.72 4.02
N ARG A 88 -13.05 3.95 3.19
CA ARG A 88 -13.60 3.42 1.94
C ARG A 88 -14.80 2.52 2.20
N GLU A 89 -14.74 1.63 3.20
CA GLU A 89 -15.86 0.76 3.55
C GLU A 89 -17.06 1.54 4.10
N LEU A 90 -16.83 2.59 4.88
CA LEU A 90 -17.88 3.49 5.39
C LEU A 90 -18.61 4.26 4.26
N VAL A 91 -17.92 4.55 3.15
CA VAL A 91 -18.48 5.22 1.97
C VAL A 91 -19.15 4.22 1.03
N ASN A 92 -18.48 3.11 0.73
CA ASN A 92 -18.82 2.24 -0.39
C ASN A 92 -19.64 0.99 -0.01
N THR A 93 -19.75 0.68 1.28
CA THR A 93 -20.38 -0.56 1.75
C THR A 93 -21.35 -0.32 2.91
N GLU A 94 -22.22 -1.30 3.16
CA GLU A 94 -23.13 -1.29 4.32
C GLU A 94 -22.52 -2.00 5.54
N ARG A 95 -21.20 -2.33 5.52
CA ARG A 95 -20.54 -3.14 6.58
C ARG A 95 -20.79 -2.59 7.99
N TYR A 96 -20.82 -1.27 8.13
CA TYR A 96 -20.98 -0.58 9.41
C TYR A 96 -22.37 0.03 9.65
N ASP A 97 -23.31 -0.11 8.70
CA ASP A 97 -24.63 0.54 8.76
C ASP A 97 -25.64 -0.19 9.66
N ALA A 98 -25.28 -1.36 10.19
CA ALA A 98 -26.16 -2.19 11.03
C ALA A 98 -26.65 -1.46 12.31
N THR A 99 -25.79 -0.66 12.94
CA THR A 99 -26.14 0.16 14.11
C THR A 99 -25.32 1.45 14.15
N ALA A 100 -25.85 2.49 14.80
CA ALA A 100 -25.11 3.73 15.04
C ALA A 100 -23.81 3.48 15.83
N GLU A 101 -23.84 2.58 16.82
CA GLU A 101 -22.67 2.20 17.61
C GLU A 101 -21.56 1.57 16.76
N LYS A 102 -21.92 0.71 15.79
CA LYS A 102 -20.95 0.08 14.89
C LYS A 102 -20.32 1.09 13.95
N ARG A 103 -21.10 2.07 13.48
CA ARG A 103 -20.61 3.20 12.71
C ARG A 103 -19.66 4.07 13.51
N ASP A 104 -20.05 4.47 14.72
CA ASP A 104 -19.24 5.31 15.61
C ASP A 104 -17.93 4.61 15.98
N ALA A 105 -17.96 3.29 16.23
CA ALA A 105 -16.75 2.50 16.48
C ALA A 105 -15.79 2.50 15.27
N ALA A 106 -16.31 2.40 14.04
CA ALA A 106 -15.50 2.46 12.84
C ALA A 106 -14.91 3.86 12.60
N LEU A 107 -15.68 4.93 12.85
CA LEU A 107 -15.18 6.31 12.79
C LEU A 107 -14.02 6.52 13.77
N LEU A 108 -14.21 6.12 15.04
CA LEU A 108 -13.18 6.22 16.07
C LEU A 108 -11.93 5.38 15.76
N ALA A 109 -12.12 4.16 15.23
CA ALA A 109 -11.03 3.30 14.80
C ALA A 109 -10.22 3.96 13.67
N GLY A 110 -10.90 4.52 12.66
CA GLY A 110 -10.25 5.24 11.57
C GLY A 110 -9.46 6.46 12.08
N ASP A 111 -10.07 7.31 12.90
CA ASP A 111 -9.40 8.51 13.45
C ASP A 111 -8.18 8.15 14.29
N TYR A 112 -8.29 7.07 15.08
CA TYR A 112 -7.17 6.55 15.83
C TYR A 112 -6.03 6.09 14.92
N LEU A 113 -6.32 5.30 13.88
CA LEU A 113 -5.30 4.81 12.95
C LEU A 113 -4.64 5.94 12.15
N HIS A 114 -5.42 6.96 11.78
CA HIS A 114 -4.91 8.18 11.16
C HIS A 114 -3.95 8.90 12.10
N ALA A 115 -4.36 9.15 13.35
CA ALA A 115 -3.50 9.77 14.35
C ALA A 115 -2.23 8.94 14.66
N ALA A 116 -2.36 7.62 14.72
CA ALA A 116 -1.25 6.69 14.93
C ALA A 116 -0.20 6.77 13.80
N ALA A 117 -0.63 6.97 12.55
CA ALA A 117 0.30 7.18 11.44
C ALA A 117 1.16 8.44 11.66
N TYR A 118 0.58 9.55 12.13
CA TYR A 118 1.34 10.76 12.43
C TYR A 118 2.25 10.57 13.65
N ALA A 119 1.78 9.93 14.71
CA ALA A 119 2.59 9.64 15.89
C ALA A 119 3.82 8.78 15.55
N ALA A 120 3.68 7.81 14.64
CA ALA A 120 4.78 6.95 14.21
C ALA A 120 5.89 7.70 13.46
N VAL A 121 5.62 8.90 12.91
CA VAL A 121 6.68 9.73 12.30
C VAL A 121 7.63 10.27 13.36
N ASP A 122 7.12 10.62 14.54
CA ASP A 122 7.92 11.15 15.66
C ASP A 122 8.83 10.07 16.27
N GLU A 123 8.42 8.80 16.19
CA GLU A 123 9.21 7.67 16.68
C GLU A 123 10.30 7.21 15.70
N ALA A 124 10.28 7.69 14.46
CA ALA A 124 11.21 7.23 13.43
C ALA A 124 12.63 7.79 13.66
N PRO A 125 13.70 6.97 13.53
CA PRO A 125 15.07 7.40 13.73
C PRO A 125 15.60 8.19 12.51
N ILE A 126 14.93 9.29 12.16
CA ILE A 126 15.26 10.17 11.03
C ILE A 126 15.53 11.60 11.51
N PRO A 127 16.34 12.38 10.78
CA PRO A 127 16.56 13.79 11.13
C PRO A 127 15.25 14.60 11.07
N ASP A 128 15.08 15.59 11.97
CA ASP A 128 13.89 16.47 12.05
C ASP A 128 13.45 17.06 10.71
N ARG A 129 14.43 17.45 9.88
CA ARG A 129 14.14 17.97 8.53
C ARG A 129 13.38 16.96 7.67
N ARG A 130 13.75 15.68 7.75
CA ARG A 130 13.06 14.60 7.02
C ARG A 130 11.71 14.29 7.66
N ALA A 131 11.62 14.27 9.00
CA ALA A 131 10.34 14.11 9.70
C ALA A 131 9.32 15.18 9.27
N LEU A 132 9.74 16.46 9.18
CA LEU A 132 8.90 17.55 8.65
C LEU A 132 8.45 17.32 7.20
N GLU A 133 9.30 16.72 6.35
CA GLU A 133 8.92 16.36 4.99
C GLU A 133 7.91 15.21 4.97
N LEU A 134 8.06 14.20 5.82
CA LEU A 134 7.07 13.12 5.98
C LEU A 134 5.72 13.66 6.46
N TYR A 135 5.70 14.55 7.46
CA TYR A 135 4.46 15.19 7.91
C TYR A 135 3.76 15.97 6.79
N ARG A 136 4.51 16.71 5.97
CA ARG A 136 3.93 17.42 4.81
C ARG A 136 3.33 16.45 3.79
N ILE A 137 4.00 15.33 3.53
CA ILE A 137 3.50 14.28 2.64
C ILE A 137 2.21 13.68 3.21
N LEU A 138 2.18 13.36 4.51
CA LEU A 138 0.99 12.84 5.17
C LEU A 138 -0.18 13.83 5.14
N THR A 139 0.05 15.11 5.44
CA THR A 139 -1.03 16.13 5.43
C THR A 139 -1.57 16.34 4.02
N THR A 140 -0.68 16.45 3.03
CA THR A 140 -1.09 16.61 1.62
C THR A 140 -1.84 15.36 1.14
N GLY A 141 -1.28 14.18 1.39
CA GLY A 141 -1.88 12.91 1.01
C GLY A 141 -3.21 12.63 1.69
N SER A 142 -3.34 12.98 2.99
CA SER A 142 -4.61 12.87 3.72
C SER A 142 -5.68 13.78 3.12
N THR A 143 -5.30 14.99 2.72
CA THR A 143 -6.22 15.92 2.03
C THR A 143 -6.68 15.34 0.69
N THR A 144 -5.76 14.79 -0.11
CA THR A 144 -6.12 14.12 -1.38
C THR A 144 -7.04 12.93 -1.13
N LEU A 145 -6.72 12.05 -0.18
CA LEU A 145 -7.58 10.91 0.18
C LEU A 145 -8.98 11.37 0.61
N SER A 146 -9.09 12.46 1.38
CA SER A 146 -10.39 13.03 1.74
C SER A 146 -11.18 13.50 0.51
N HIS A 147 -10.54 14.08 -0.49
CA HIS A 147 -11.19 14.41 -1.76
C HIS A 147 -11.63 13.15 -2.50
N ASP A 148 -10.75 12.14 -2.62
CA ASP A 148 -11.08 10.87 -3.26
C ASP A 148 -12.32 10.21 -2.59
N PHE A 149 -12.42 10.24 -1.26
CA PHE A 149 -13.59 9.71 -0.55
C PHE A 149 -14.88 10.51 -0.79
N CYS A 150 -14.77 11.83 -0.98
CA CYS A 150 -15.93 12.66 -1.34
C CYS A 150 -16.39 12.35 -2.76
N GLU A 151 -15.46 12.25 -3.71
CA GLU A 151 -15.75 11.89 -5.10
C GLU A 151 -16.38 10.49 -5.20
N ASP A 152 -15.85 9.50 -4.46
CA ASP A 152 -16.42 8.15 -4.36
C ASP A 152 -17.84 8.13 -3.76
N ALA A 153 -18.17 9.07 -2.88
CA ALA A 153 -19.51 9.18 -2.32
C ALA A 153 -20.52 9.81 -3.29
N GLU A 154 -20.04 10.67 -4.19
CA GLU A 154 -20.83 11.38 -5.20
C GLU A 154 -21.00 10.58 -6.49
N SER A 155 -20.04 9.72 -6.83
CA SER A 155 -20.07 8.89 -8.02
C SER A 155 -20.79 7.55 -7.80
N ASP A 156 -21.51 7.09 -8.83
CA ASP A 156 -22.00 5.69 -8.89
C ASP A 156 -20.92 4.74 -9.44
N ASP A 157 -19.86 5.28 -10.02
CA ASP A 157 -18.71 4.54 -10.53
C ASP A 157 -17.67 4.42 -9.42
N ARG A 158 -17.52 3.22 -8.87
CA ARG A 158 -16.62 2.94 -7.73
C ARG A 158 -15.18 3.10 -8.18
N SER A 159 -14.66 4.32 -8.09
CA SER A 159 -13.30 4.58 -8.49
C SER A 159 -12.31 3.95 -7.51
N ALA A 160 -11.14 3.63 -8.04
CA ALA A 160 -10.01 3.01 -7.36
C ALA A 160 -9.07 4.05 -6.74
N ASP A 161 -9.43 5.32 -6.78
CA ASP A 161 -8.48 6.44 -6.66
C ASP A 161 -7.82 6.49 -5.28
N SER A 162 -8.57 6.21 -4.21
CA SER A 162 -8.01 6.18 -2.85
C SER A 162 -6.88 5.14 -2.66
N ALA A 163 -6.98 3.97 -3.30
CA ALA A 163 -5.94 2.94 -3.25
C ALA A 163 -4.70 3.34 -4.06
N ALA A 164 -4.90 3.94 -5.24
CA ALA A 164 -3.81 4.51 -6.04
C ALA A 164 -3.11 5.64 -5.28
N THR A 165 -3.86 6.57 -4.70
CA THR A 165 -3.36 7.67 -3.89
C THR A 165 -2.54 7.17 -2.71
N LEU A 166 -3.04 6.20 -1.94
CA LEU A 166 -2.31 5.59 -0.82
C LEU A 166 -1.00 4.94 -1.26
N ALA A 167 -1.02 4.17 -2.36
CA ALA A 167 0.18 3.54 -2.91
C ALA A 167 1.25 4.59 -3.31
N GLY A 168 0.82 5.69 -3.94
CA GLY A 168 1.69 6.82 -4.26
C GLY A 168 2.28 7.51 -3.02
N ILE A 169 1.46 7.75 -1.99
CA ILE A 169 1.90 8.32 -0.71
C ILE A 169 2.97 7.42 -0.07
N ALA A 170 2.70 6.12 0.02
CA ALA A 170 3.60 5.17 0.67
C ALA A 170 4.97 5.08 -0.04
N ALA A 171 4.98 5.00 -1.37
CA ALA A 171 6.20 5.04 -2.17
C ALA A 171 6.98 6.35 -1.95
N LYS A 172 6.29 7.49 -1.91
CA LYS A 172 6.91 8.80 -1.65
C LYS A 172 7.49 8.90 -0.25
N LEU A 173 6.81 8.37 0.77
CA LEU A 173 7.30 8.34 2.16
C LEU A 173 8.60 7.55 2.26
N GLY A 174 8.65 6.34 1.68
CA GLY A 174 9.84 5.49 1.69
C GLY A 174 11.05 6.16 1.03
N ALA A 175 10.86 6.73 -0.17
CA ALA A 175 11.91 7.47 -0.86
C ALA A 175 12.38 8.71 -0.06
N THR A 176 11.45 9.42 0.60
CA THR A 176 11.77 10.64 1.37
C THR A 176 12.56 10.33 2.62
N ALA A 177 12.23 9.26 3.34
CA ALA A 177 12.89 8.88 4.59
C ALA A 177 14.40 8.67 4.43
N LEU A 178 14.81 8.12 3.28
CA LEU A 178 16.21 7.88 2.94
C LEU A 178 16.84 9.00 2.10
N GLY A 179 16.16 10.14 1.99
CA GLY A 179 16.72 11.36 1.41
C GLY A 179 16.82 11.35 -0.11
N ALA A 180 15.90 10.67 -0.81
CA ALA A 180 15.84 10.73 -2.27
C ALA A 180 15.69 12.17 -2.79
N THR A 181 16.13 12.40 -4.03
CA THR A 181 15.91 13.67 -4.73
C THR A 181 14.42 13.91 -4.99
N THR A 182 14.05 15.15 -5.31
CA THR A 182 12.67 15.48 -5.67
C THR A 182 12.17 14.66 -6.86
N ASP A 183 13.03 14.46 -7.87
CA ASP A 183 12.68 13.71 -9.08
C ASP A 183 12.45 12.23 -8.78
N THR A 184 13.32 11.61 -7.97
CA THR A 184 13.14 10.22 -7.54
C THR A 184 11.85 10.07 -6.72
N ARG A 185 11.57 11.02 -5.82
CA ARG A 185 10.32 11.00 -5.03
C ARG A 185 9.08 11.10 -5.91
N ALA A 186 9.09 11.99 -6.90
CA ALA A 186 7.99 12.15 -7.85
C ALA A 186 7.82 10.92 -8.75
N ALA A 187 8.92 10.31 -9.20
CA ALA A 187 8.89 9.08 -10.00
C ALA A 187 8.30 7.91 -9.19
N MET A 188 8.73 7.74 -7.94
CA MET A 188 8.21 6.69 -7.05
C MET A 188 6.74 6.89 -6.70
N GLU A 189 6.33 8.15 -6.46
CA GLU A 189 4.92 8.51 -6.25
C GLU A 189 4.05 8.14 -7.46
N THR A 190 4.49 8.52 -8.67
CA THR A 190 3.78 8.18 -9.92
C THR A 190 3.72 6.68 -10.13
N TYR A 191 4.83 5.96 -9.94
CA TYR A 191 4.88 4.50 -10.04
C TYR A 191 3.90 3.83 -9.07
N GLY A 192 3.91 4.25 -7.80
CA GLY A 192 2.99 3.75 -6.79
C GLY A 192 1.53 3.98 -7.16
N ARG A 193 1.18 5.19 -7.63
CA ARG A 193 -0.17 5.51 -8.11
C ARG A 193 -0.59 4.63 -9.28
N SER A 194 0.25 4.50 -10.30
CA SER A 194 -0.06 3.68 -11.48
C SER A 194 -0.24 2.21 -11.12
N LEU A 195 0.61 1.67 -10.25
CA LEU A 195 0.50 0.28 -9.80
C LEU A 195 -0.77 0.07 -8.96
N GLY A 196 -1.04 0.95 -7.99
CA GLY A 196 -2.23 0.88 -7.15
C GLY A 196 -3.54 1.00 -7.95
N GLY A 197 -3.56 1.89 -8.94
CA GLY A 197 -4.68 2.01 -9.89
C GLY A 197 -4.87 0.76 -10.73
N ALA A 198 -3.79 0.19 -11.28
CA ALA A 198 -3.84 -1.03 -12.07
C ALA A 198 -4.32 -2.24 -11.26
N LEU A 199 -3.86 -2.41 -10.01
CA LEU A 199 -4.30 -3.49 -9.14
C LEU A 199 -5.79 -3.36 -8.80
N SER A 200 -6.24 -2.14 -8.55
CA SER A 200 -7.63 -1.87 -8.23
C SER A 200 -8.55 -2.07 -9.44
N ALA A 201 -8.14 -1.66 -10.64
CA ALA A 201 -8.88 -1.88 -11.89
C ALA A 201 -8.99 -3.36 -12.28
N ARG A 202 -8.06 -4.21 -11.83
CA ARG A 202 -8.13 -5.68 -12.03
C ARG A 202 -9.13 -6.39 -11.12
N SER A 203 -9.93 -5.64 -10.36
CA SER A 203 -10.97 -6.17 -9.48
C SER A 203 -12.38 -6.37 -10.11
N PRO A 204 -12.61 -6.81 -11.37
CA PRO A 204 -13.94 -7.25 -11.78
C PRO A 204 -14.07 -8.79 -11.72
N SER A 205 -14.78 -9.25 -10.69
CA SER A 205 -15.97 -10.10 -10.84
C SER A 205 -15.99 -11.22 -11.89
N SER A 206 -14.95 -12.03 -12.13
CA SER A 206 -15.10 -13.38 -12.71
C SER A 206 -13.78 -14.16 -12.77
N SER A 207 -13.51 -14.97 -11.75
CA SER A 207 -13.11 -16.37 -11.94
C SER A 207 -12.74 -16.97 -10.59
N ARG A 208 -12.89 -18.28 -10.54
CA ARG A 208 -12.92 -19.12 -9.35
C ARG A 208 -11.50 -19.42 -8.82
N ARG A 209 -10.68 -18.37 -8.58
CA ARG A 209 -9.38 -18.38 -7.88
C ARG A 209 -9.12 -17.01 -7.22
N PRO A 210 -8.43 -16.97 -6.06
CA PRO A 210 -8.57 -15.88 -5.10
C PRO A 210 -7.85 -14.61 -5.54
N ILE A 211 -8.53 -13.48 -5.41
CA ILE A 211 -8.04 -12.11 -5.64
C ILE A 211 -6.82 -11.78 -4.76
N ASP A 212 -6.64 -12.52 -3.65
CA ASP A 212 -5.44 -12.53 -2.80
C ASP A 212 -4.14 -12.80 -3.59
N ASP A 213 -4.18 -13.55 -4.70
CA ASP A 213 -2.97 -13.95 -5.43
C ASP A 213 -2.22 -12.76 -6.07
N ALA A 214 -2.91 -11.68 -6.48
CA ALA A 214 -2.28 -10.59 -7.22
C ALA A 214 -1.55 -9.58 -6.31
N CYS A 215 -2.17 -9.21 -5.18
CA CYS A 215 -1.52 -8.36 -4.19
C CYS A 215 -0.37 -9.11 -3.51
N GLU A 216 -0.58 -10.38 -3.15
CA GLU A 216 0.46 -11.23 -2.55
C GLU A 216 1.65 -11.42 -3.52
N LEU A 217 1.40 -11.70 -4.80
CA LEU A 217 2.45 -11.75 -5.82
C LEU A 217 3.16 -10.41 -6.00
N THR A 218 2.42 -9.29 -5.96
CA THR A 218 3.03 -7.97 -6.08
C THR A 218 3.94 -7.67 -4.90
N VAL A 219 3.50 -7.98 -3.67
CA VAL A 219 4.33 -7.85 -2.47
C VAL A 219 5.56 -8.75 -2.58
N GLN A 220 5.42 -9.99 -3.06
CA GLN A 220 6.55 -10.90 -3.27
C GLN A 220 7.58 -10.31 -4.25
N ILE A 221 7.12 -9.79 -5.40
CA ILE A 221 7.98 -9.16 -6.41
C ILE A 221 8.67 -7.91 -5.84
N LEU A 222 7.93 -7.03 -5.15
CA LEU A 222 8.47 -5.80 -4.57
C LEU A 222 9.46 -6.07 -3.43
N SER A 223 9.27 -7.18 -2.70
CA SER A 223 10.16 -7.59 -1.61
C SER A 223 11.42 -8.32 -2.13
N GLY A 224 11.49 -8.64 -3.42
CA GLY A 224 12.61 -9.36 -4.03
C GLY A 224 12.67 -10.85 -3.65
N ASP A 225 11.56 -11.42 -3.16
CA ASP A 225 11.51 -12.79 -2.65
C ASP A 225 11.20 -13.79 -3.79
N ASP A 226 12.12 -13.87 -4.76
CA ASP A 226 12.07 -14.79 -5.90
C ASP A 226 12.44 -16.24 -5.49
N GLN A 227 11.75 -16.81 -4.49
CA GLN A 227 11.67 -18.27 -4.40
C GLN A 227 10.40 -18.76 -5.11
N PRO A 228 10.52 -19.35 -6.31
CA PRO A 228 9.43 -20.11 -6.88
C PRO A 228 9.24 -21.34 -6.00
N SER A 229 8.32 -21.28 -5.06
CA SER A 229 7.87 -22.44 -4.30
C SER A 229 7.14 -23.39 -5.25
N ASP A 230 7.94 -24.26 -5.88
CA ASP A 230 7.69 -25.67 -6.12
C ASP A 230 6.20 -26.08 -6.16
N ARG A 231 5.53 -25.82 -7.29
CA ARG A 231 4.25 -26.46 -7.61
C ARG A 231 4.22 -26.98 -9.06
N ARG A 232 4.50 -28.30 -9.14
CA ARG A 232 4.12 -29.30 -10.17
C ARG A 232 4.93 -29.36 -11.48
N GLY A 233 6.00 -30.17 -11.43
CA GLY A 233 5.92 -31.55 -11.97
C GLY A 233 6.38 -31.78 -13.42
N ARG A 234 7.47 -32.57 -13.55
CA ARG A 234 8.00 -33.24 -14.76
C ARG A 234 8.48 -32.29 -15.87
N THR A 235 9.72 -32.35 -16.35
CA THR A 235 10.50 -33.54 -16.71
C THR A 235 11.99 -33.29 -16.55
N ALA A 236 12.68 -34.31 -16.02
CA ALA A 236 14.12 -34.44 -16.10
C ALA A 236 14.60 -34.44 -17.55
N TYR A 237 15.53 -33.55 -17.90
CA TYR A 237 16.66 -33.91 -18.75
C TYR A 237 17.91 -33.23 -18.20
N LYS A 238 18.86 -34.10 -17.84
CA LYS A 238 20.20 -33.82 -17.35
C LYS A 238 21.12 -33.92 -18.57
N LEU A 239 21.87 -32.86 -18.89
CA LEU A 239 23.12 -32.89 -19.67
C LEU A 239 23.75 -31.49 -19.50
N GLY A 240 24.81 -31.31 -18.71
CA GLY A 240 26.22 -31.38 -19.16
C GLY A 240 26.79 -29.96 -19.03
N ASP A 241 27.59 -29.68 -18.00
CA ASP A 241 29.05 -29.68 -18.02
C ASP A 241 29.65 -28.29 -18.33
N GLY A 242 30.57 -27.83 -17.48
CA GLY A 242 31.67 -26.96 -17.87
C GLY A 242 31.59 -25.45 -17.63
N THR A 243 32.29 -25.01 -16.58
CA THR A 243 33.30 -23.92 -16.59
C THR A 243 32.88 -22.45 -16.37
N SER A 244 33.33 -21.95 -15.21
CA SER A 244 33.95 -20.64 -14.91
C SER A 244 33.20 -19.30 -15.06
N ALA A 245 33.01 -18.68 -13.89
CA ALA A 245 33.48 -17.36 -13.48
C ALA A 245 33.27 -16.11 -14.38
N SER A 246 32.71 -15.09 -13.72
CA SER A 246 32.83 -13.65 -13.99
C SER A 246 31.83 -13.05 -15.00
N SER A 247 30.71 -12.54 -14.48
CA SER A 247 30.11 -11.25 -14.91
C SER A 247 28.87 -10.90 -14.07
N SER A 248 29.02 -10.62 -12.77
CA SER A 248 27.88 -10.31 -11.88
C SER A 248 27.36 -8.87 -12.00
N ALA A 249 28.10 -7.96 -12.65
CA ALA A 249 27.74 -6.54 -12.75
C ALA A 249 27.01 -6.18 -14.05
N ALA A 250 27.26 -6.90 -15.15
CA ALA A 250 26.58 -6.65 -16.43
C ALA A 250 25.20 -7.31 -16.52
N ILE A 251 25.03 -8.48 -15.88
CA ILE A 251 23.80 -9.29 -15.95
C ILE A 251 22.66 -8.65 -15.12
N VAL A 252 22.98 -7.93 -14.03
CA VAL A 252 21.97 -7.25 -13.19
C VAL A 252 21.44 -5.98 -13.85
N SER A 253 22.29 -5.22 -14.55
CA SER A 253 21.87 -4.01 -15.27
C SER A 253 20.92 -4.33 -16.42
N GLU A 254 21.20 -5.41 -17.18
CA GLU A 254 20.34 -5.86 -18.27
C GLU A 254 19.00 -6.42 -17.74
N SER A 255 19.02 -7.08 -16.59
CA SER A 255 17.81 -7.56 -15.89
C SER A 255 16.90 -6.41 -15.43
N VAL A 256 17.46 -5.35 -14.84
CA VAL A 256 16.70 -4.18 -14.37
C VAL A 256 16.15 -3.40 -15.55
N GLU A 257 16.96 -3.18 -16.60
CA GLU A 257 16.51 -2.51 -17.82
C GLU A 257 15.39 -3.30 -18.51
N GLN A 258 15.51 -4.63 -18.56
CA GLN A 258 14.47 -5.51 -19.12
C GLN A 258 13.22 -5.57 -18.23
N HIS A 259 13.34 -5.41 -16.91
CA HIS A 259 12.20 -5.28 -16.01
C HIS A 259 11.49 -3.94 -16.15
N LEU A 260 12.23 -2.84 -16.27
CA LEU A 260 11.66 -1.51 -16.51
C LEU A 260 10.99 -1.44 -17.89
N GLU A 261 11.59 -2.06 -18.90
CA GLU A 261 11.02 -2.14 -20.25
C GLU A 261 9.75 -3.01 -20.26
N ARG A 262 9.72 -4.13 -19.53
CA ARG A 262 8.49 -4.93 -19.37
C ARG A 262 7.41 -4.17 -18.60
N ALA A 263 7.77 -3.44 -17.54
CA ALA A 263 6.85 -2.62 -16.77
C ALA A 263 6.24 -1.50 -17.62
N ARG A 264 7.07 -0.84 -18.44
CA ARG A 264 6.64 0.19 -19.39
C ARG A 264 5.68 -0.35 -20.45
N ASN A 265 6.01 -1.48 -21.07
CA ASN A 265 5.15 -2.15 -22.04
C ASN A 265 3.82 -2.64 -21.41
N ALA A 266 3.83 -3.02 -20.14
CA ALA A 266 2.61 -3.38 -19.42
C ALA A 266 1.71 -2.16 -19.17
N LEU A 267 2.30 -1.01 -18.82
CA LEU A 267 1.57 0.26 -18.64
C LEU A 267 0.98 0.78 -19.95
N GLU A 268 1.73 0.74 -21.06
CA GLU A 268 1.21 1.15 -22.38
C GLU A 268 0.04 0.26 -22.84
N ARG A 269 0.08 -1.04 -22.55
CA ARG A 269 -1.05 -1.96 -22.83
C ARG A 269 -2.26 -1.69 -21.93
N LEU A 270 -2.05 -1.27 -20.69
CA LEU A 270 -3.12 -0.87 -19.78
C LEU A 270 -3.78 0.44 -20.23
N GLU A 271 -3.00 1.41 -20.69
CA GLU A 271 -3.48 2.68 -21.23
C GLU A 271 -4.31 2.46 -22.52
N ALA A 272 -3.88 1.56 -23.39
CA ALA A 272 -4.60 1.20 -24.61
C ALA A 272 -5.97 0.52 -24.38
N VAL A 273 -6.17 -0.11 -23.22
CA VAL A 273 -7.45 -0.76 -22.83
C VAL A 273 -8.42 0.24 -22.18
N THR A 274 -7.90 1.35 -21.64
CA THR A 274 -8.68 2.33 -20.85
C THR A 274 -9.37 3.39 -21.72
N ASN A 275 -9.10 3.44 -23.02
CA ASN A 275 -9.76 4.34 -23.98
C ASN A 275 -10.68 3.61 -24.99
N PRO A 276 -11.92 3.28 -24.62
CA PRO A 276 -12.99 3.06 -25.60
C PRO A 276 -13.91 4.29 -25.71
N GLU A 277 -13.99 4.86 -26.91
CA GLU A 277 -14.89 5.97 -27.27
C GLU A 277 -16.39 5.63 -27.05
N LEU A 278 -17.10 6.55 -26.38
CA LEU A 278 -18.50 7.03 -26.56
C LEU A 278 -19.76 6.13 -26.31
N THR A 279 -20.49 6.47 -25.22
CA THR A 279 -21.98 6.68 -25.04
C THR A 279 -22.99 5.50 -24.98
N PRO A 280 -24.26 5.66 -24.48
CA PRO A 280 -24.84 6.52 -23.41
C PRO A 280 -25.85 5.85 -22.41
N ALA A 281 -26.16 6.59 -21.32
CA ALA A 281 -27.42 6.73 -20.52
C ALA A 281 -28.18 5.53 -19.89
N GLY A 282 -28.50 5.68 -18.59
CA GLY A 282 -29.57 4.94 -17.90
C GLY A 282 -29.68 5.23 -16.40
N GLU A 283 -30.62 6.11 -16.04
CA GLU A 283 -30.92 6.63 -14.69
C GLU A 283 -31.30 5.57 -13.63
N ARG A 284 -30.86 5.78 -12.39
CA ARG A 284 -31.69 5.86 -11.16
C ARG A 284 -30.83 6.31 -9.96
N SER A 285 -30.67 7.62 -9.81
CA SER A 285 -30.02 8.25 -8.66
C SER A 285 -30.74 7.93 -7.35
N ARG A 286 -30.00 7.39 -6.38
CA ARG A 286 -30.27 7.63 -4.96
C ARG A 286 -29.45 8.87 -4.55
N PRO A 287 -29.93 9.73 -3.63
CA PRO A 287 -29.31 11.04 -3.43
C PRO A 287 -27.92 10.90 -2.79
N SER A 288 -26.89 11.31 -3.54
CA SER A 288 -25.46 11.36 -3.17
C SER A 288 -25.18 12.14 -1.88
N LEU A 289 -26.01 13.13 -1.58
CA LEU A 289 -25.95 13.95 -0.37
C LEU A 289 -26.12 13.14 0.92
N GLU A 290 -26.99 12.12 0.94
CA GLU A 290 -27.21 11.26 2.11
C GLU A 290 -26.03 10.32 2.40
N ARG A 291 -25.14 10.08 1.41
CA ARG A 291 -23.92 9.27 1.57
C ARG A 291 -22.78 10.10 2.17
N LEU A 292 -22.63 11.34 1.69
CA LEU A 292 -21.63 12.28 2.16
C LEU A 292 -21.93 12.76 3.60
N GLU A 293 -23.19 13.06 3.90
CA GLU A 293 -23.67 13.38 5.25
C GLU A 293 -23.44 12.20 6.21
N ARG A 294 -23.60 10.97 5.71
CA ARG A 294 -23.24 9.75 6.46
C ARG A 294 -21.76 9.70 6.81
N ALA A 295 -20.88 9.95 5.84
CA ALA A 295 -19.44 9.79 6.01
C ALA A 295 -18.82 10.87 6.92
N THR A 296 -19.41 12.06 6.96
CA THR A 296 -18.80 13.25 7.58
C THR A 296 -19.58 13.81 8.77
N ARG A 297 -20.85 13.40 8.97
CA ARG A 297 -21.76 13.91 10.00
C ARG A 297 -21.99 15.44 9.91
N VAL A 298 -21.66 16.06 8.78
CA VAL A 298 -21.94 17.45 8.49
C VAL A 298 -23.28 17.50 7.74
N PRO A 299 -24.34 18.11 8.29
CA PRO A 299 -25.59 18.27 7.58
C PRO A 299 -25.38 19.29 6.45
N PHE A 300 -25.55 18.85 5.21
CA PHE A 300 -25.52 19.70 4.03
C PHE A 300 -26.95 20.18 3.75
N THR A 301 -27.36 21.28 4.38
CA THR A 301 -28.67 21.90 4.05
C THR A 301 -28.60 22.55 2.67
N GLU A 302 -29.51 22.17 1.77
CA GLU A 302 -29.73 22.83 0.48
C GLU A 302 -29.91 24.34 0.69
N ARG A 303 -29.11 25.15 -0.02
CA ARG A 303 -29.21 26.61 -0.06
C ARG A 303 -29.55 27.07 -1.46
#